data_AF-A0A5D0PC34-F1
#
_entry.id   AF-A0A5D0PC34-F1
#
_cell.length_a   1.000
_cell.length_b   1.000
_cell.length_c   1.000
_cell.angle_alpha   90.00
_cell.angle_beta   90.00
_cell.angle_gamma   90.00
#
_symmetry.space_group_name_H-M   'P 1'
#
loop_
_entity.id
_entity.type
_entity.pdbx_description
1 polymer ?
#
loop_
_entity_poly.entity_id
_entity_poly.type
_entity_poly.pdbx_seq_one_letter_code
_entity_poly.pdbx_strand_id
1 'polypeptide(L)'
;MAGIPAALRRRRSPFIGPRPFTAHDESLFFGRSDEIRLLLELWRRNRLTILHSDAAAGKTSLLRAGLIPALRADNANVLPLGRAASCQVWPAAALPGHNPYVLTLLSSWDPEETPGRLAALSVGEFVRGRQTHDSDGRPALTFAAVDQAEAFLRRQEPGKGHRRRLLDELFEALAARPNLRLLLSVRSDYLDDLRHEVKDADRPECAEYHLRPLSPEAATVVVSRSAQAMRLHFPPAEVEELLEELRTIRDESGRVSRLTRAIDPLLLQVAGAHLWREKPGHDHFAHLRSEVDRALSDWCGRTLAVAAAEHELSPRELDRWLRRTLLHRGGSGTAGTVEITDAFLHSMEDRHLITDARHNAGPDLRQRRLLAPLRRLDAGQWPQPPPDPAALLCAAVRARAEGEPDRASRLAREAARVCPPKEMRVRADIESLLGNLSFEQRALDEANARYLAAATLYEALNDCTSVGWILAAIGRISLIQGRRGTAVEHMMAAVSRLPNDPVVRTGLGQALRAAGETTAALDVLSRVLERDEVPEARRTRNEIARELDGGRLTGGIADQ
;
A
#
# COMPACT_ATOMS: atom_id res chain seq x y z
N MET A 1 25.77 2.27 -27.89
CA MET A 1 25.76 3.15 -26.69
C MET A 1 24.38 3.79 -26.59
N ALA A 2 23.50 3.26 -25.74
CA ALA A 2 22.18 3.85 -25.51
C ALA A 2 22.34 5.21 -24.81
N GLY A 3 21.68 6.25 -25.32
CA GLY A 3 21.73 7.60 -24.76
C GLY A 3 21.15 7.64 -23.34
N ILE A 4 21.71 8.51 -22.49
CA ILE A 4 21.27 8.69 -21.09
C ILE A 4 19.80 9.15 -21.09
N PRO A 5 18.88 8.39 -20.44
CA PRO A 5 17.51 8.83 -20.21
C PRO A 5 17.46 10.21 -19.55
N ALA A 6 16.57 11.11 -19.99
CA ALA A 6 16.46 12.47 -19.45
C ALA A 6 16.27 12.51 -17.91
N ALA A 7 15.70 11.46 -17.32
CA ALA A 7 15.52 11.27 -15.88
C ALA A 7 16.84 11.18 -15.09
N LEU A 8 17.90 10.64 -15.70
CA LEU A 8 19.25 10.55 -15.10
C LEU A 8 19.98 11.89 -15.11
N ARG A 9 19.64 12.81 -16.03
CA ARG A 9 20.30 14.13 -16.15
C ARG A 9 19.96 15.09 -15.00
N ARG A 10 18.87 14.86 -14.26
CA ARG A 10 18.46 15.69 -13.10
C ARG A 10 18.97 15.16 -11.76
N ARG A 11 19.53 13.94 -11.71
CA ARG A 11 19.96 13.33 -10.45
C ARG A 11 21.39 13.74 -10.12
N ARG A 12 21.63 14.04 -8.84
CA ARG A 12 22.96 14.33 -8.28
C ARG A 12 23.68 13.07 -7.78
N SER A 13 22.93 12.01 -7.45
CA SER A 13 23.44 10.74 -6.90
C SER A 13 22.95 9.52 -7.68
N PRO A 14 23.79 8.47 -7.85
CA PRO A 14 23.39 7.23 -8.50
C PRO A 14 22.58 6.31 -7.58
N PHE A 15 22.56 6.63 -6.28
CA PHE A 15 21.75 5.96 -5.28
C PHE A 15 20.44 6.73 -5.08
N ILE A 16 19.34 6.00 -5.01
CA ILE A 16 17.99 6.59 -4.99
C ILE A 16 17.50 6.86 -3.56
N GLY A 17 18.30 6.45 -2.57
CA GLY A 17 17.98 6.54 -1.15
C GLY A 17 17.10 5.37 -0.67
N PRO A 18 16.47 5.50 0.52
CA PRO A 18 15.77 4.40 1.17
C PRO A 18 14.45 3.99 0.50
N ARG A 19 13.98 4.71 -0.51
CA ARG A 19 12.77 4.35 -1.24
C ARG A 19 13.00 3.14 -2.15
N PRO A 20 11.98 2.30 -2.41
CA PRO A 20 12.11 1.22 -3.37
C PRO A 20 12.34 1.73 -4.79
N PHE A 21 13.03 0.94 -5.60
CA PHE A 21 13.15 1.16 -7.04
C PHE A 21 11.78 0.97 -7.71
N THR A 22 11.53 1.76 -8.75
CA THR A 22 10.34 1.65 -9.62
C THR A 22 10.76 1.24 -11.04
N ALA A 23 9.81 0.95 -11.92
CA ALA A 23 10.11 0.71 -13.34
C ALA A 23 10.91 1.87 -13.98
N HIS A 24 10.72 3.11 -13.53
CA HIS A 24 11.50 4.26 -14.01
C HIS A 24 12.96 4.27 -13.53
N ASP A 25 13.29 3.48 -12.52
CA ASP A 25 14.64 3.34 -11.96
C ASP A 25 15.34 2.07 -12.47
N GLU A 26 14.75 1.32 -13.42
CA GLU A 26 15.28 0.05 -13.94
C GLU A 26 16.74 0.16 -14.40
N SER A 27 17.09 1.26 -15.06
CA SER A 27 18.46 1.53 -15.53
C SER A 27 19.50 1.72 -14.40
N LEU A 28 19.06 1.80 -13.14
CA LEU A 28 19.90 1.91 -11.95
C LEU A 28 19.79 0.68 -11.05
N PHE A 29 19.01 -0.33 -11.43
CA PHE A 29 18.77 -1.53 -10.63
C PHE A 29 19.74 -2.66 -11.04
N PHE A 30 20.84 -2.79 -10.30
CA PHE A 30 21.93 -3.74 -10.59
C PHE A 30 22.08 -4.82 -9.52
N GLY A 31 22.92 -5.82 -9.80
CA GLY A 31 23.33 -6.85 -8.84
C GLY A 31 22.28 -7.90 -8.49
N ARG A 32 21.16 -7.95 -9.22
CA ARG A 32 20.04 -8.89 -9.00
C ARG A 32 19.64 -9.71 -10.23
N SER A 33 20.48 -9.77 -11.25
CA SER A 33 20.14 -10.40 -12.54
C SER A 33 19.86 -11.90 -12.42
N ASP A 34 20.65 -12.62 -11.61
CA ASP A 34 20.45 -14.06 -11.39
C ASP A 34 19.17 -14.34 -10.60
N GLU A 35 18.88 -13.53 -9.57
CA GLU A 35 17.65 -13.68 -8.79
C GLU A 35 16.41 -13.37 -9.61
N ILE A 36 16.44 -12.36 -10.49
CA ILE A 36 15.35 -12.09 -11.43
C ILE A 36 15.12 -13.31 -12.33
N ARG A 37 16.18 -13.84 -12.95
CA ARG A 37 16.08 -15.00 -13.85
C ARG A 37 15.49 -16.22 -13.15
N LEU A 38 16.05 -16.59 -11.99
CA LEU A 38 15.61 -17.76 -11.22
C LEU A 38 14.16 -17.60 -10.73
N LEU A 39 13.79 -16.40 -10.25
CA LEU A 39 12.43 -16.16 -9.79
C LEU A 39 11.41 -16.15 -10.94
N LEU A 40 11.76 -15.64 -12.13
CA LEU A 40 10.92 -15.75 -13.31
C LEU A 40 10.69 -17.20 -13.73
N GLU A 41 11.73 -18.04 -13.72
CA GLU A 41 11.62 -19.46 -14.03
C GLU A 41 10.69 -20.17 -13.03
N LEU A 42 10.84 -19.90 -11.73
CA LEU A 42 9.97 -20.44 -10.70
C LEU A 42 8.52 -19.98 -10.87
N TRP A 43 8.31 -18.68 -11.08
CA TRP A 43 6.97 -18.11 -11.20
C TRP A 43 6.23 -18.57 -12.46
N ARG A 44 6.94 -18.81 -13.57
CA ARG A 44 6.34 -19.38 -14.79
C ARG A 44 5.89 -20.83 -14.59
N ARG A 45 6.67 -21.62 -13.86
CA ARG A 45 6.42 -23.06 -13.67
C ARG A 45 5.36 -23.36 -12.61
N ASN A 46 5.26 -22.54 -11.56
CA ASN A 46 4.43 -22.84 -10.39
C ASN A 46 3.20 -21.94 -10.31
N ARG A 47 2.05 -22.50 -9.91
CA ARG A 47 0.80 -21.74 -9.73
C ARG A 47 0.92 -20.72 -8.59
N LEU A 48 1.53 -21.12 -7.48
CA LEU A 48 1.86 -20.24 -6.37
C LEU A 48 3.37 -20.15 -6.20
N THR A 49 3.88 -18.93 -6.11
CA THR A 49 5.28 -18.66 -5.75
C THR A 49 5.34 -17.73 -4.55
N ILE A 50 6.03 -18.14 -3.49
CA ILE A 50 6.23 -17.30 -2.31
C ILE A 50 7.65 -16.72 -2.36
N LEU A 51 7.74 -15.42 -2.55
CA LEU A 51 8.99 -14.66 -2.41
C LEU A 51 9.13 -14.23 -0.96
N HIS A 52 10.11 -14.77 -0.24
CA HIS A 52 10.35 -14.37 1.14
C HIS A 52 11.78 -13.89 1.37
N SER A 53 11.95 -13.02 2.35
CA SER A 53 13.26 -12.51 2.77
C SER A 53 13.17 -11.86 4.13
N ASP A 54 14.32 -11.74 4.78
CA ASP A 54 14.49 -10.78 5.87
C ASP A 54 14.16 -9.36 5.35
N ALA A 55 13.67 -8.49 6.23
CA ALA A 55 13.23 -7.15 5.85
C ALA A 55 14.35 -6.36 5.13
N ALA A 56 13.98 -5.50 4.18
CA ALA A 56 14.89 -4.67 3.37
C ALA A 56 15.91 -5.39 2.45
N ALA A 57 15.75 -6.70 2.16
CA ALA A 57 16.57 -7.38 1.13
C ALA A 57 16.29 -6.89 -0.31
N GLY A 58 15.23 -6.08 -0.50
CA GLY A 58 14.89 -5.46 -1.78
C GLY A 58 13.74 -6.12 -2.54
N LYS A 59 12.87 -6.92 -1.89
CA LYS A 59 11.71 -7.59 -2.54
C LYS A 59 10.87 -6.65 -3.40
N THR A 60 10.38 -5.55 -2.81
CA THR A 60 9.59 -4.54 -3.54
C THR A 60 10.33 -3.97 -4.75
N SER A 61 11.64 -3.73 -4.63
CA SER A 61 12.46 -3.23 -5.73
C SER A 61 12.65 -4.30 -6.82
N LEU A 62 12.89 -5.56 -6.42
CA LEU A 62 13.01 -6.71 -7.32
C LEU A 62 11.73 -6.89 -8.15
N LEU A 63 10.55 -6.80 -7.52
CA LEU A 63 9.26 -6.91 -8.20
C LEU A 63 9.01 -5.73 -9.15
N ARG A 64 9.17 -4.49 -8.68
CA ARG A 64 8.80 -3.28 -9.43
C ARG A 64 9.77 -2.91 -10.55
N ALA A 65 11.06 -3.11 -10.35
CA ALA A 65 12.12 -2.66 -11.26
C ALA A 65 12.79 -3.81 -12.03
N GLY A 66 12.56 -5.07 -11.64
CA GLY A 66 13.11 -6.23 -12.32
C GLY A 66 12.03 -7.14 -12.91
N LEU A 67 11.26 -7.80 -12.04
CA LEU A 67 10.39 -8.91 -12.42
C LEU A 67 9.21 -8.50 -13.33
N ILE A 68 8.46 -7.47 -12.94
CA ILE A 68 7.31 -6.99 -13.72
C ILE A 68 7.75 -6.36 -15.05
N PRO A 69 8.77 -5.46 -15.10
CA PRO A 69 9.29 -4.95 -16.37
C PRO A 69 9.75 -6.06 -17.33
N ALA A 70 10.46 -7.07 -16.84
CA ALA A 70 10.92 -8.20 -17.66
C ALA A 70 9.74 -8.99 -18.28
N LEU A 71 8.68 -9.27 -17.51
CA LEU A 71 7.48 -9.93 -18.05
C LEU A 71 6.75 -9.07 -19.08
N ARG A 72 6.68 -7.74 -18.87
CA ARG A 72 6.06 -6.82 -19.83
C ARG A 72 6.84 -6.74 -21.14
N ALA A 73 8.17 -6.73 -21.07
CA ALA A 73 9.03 -6.77 -22.26
C ALA A 73 8.83 -8.05 -23.08
N ASP A 74 8.52 -9.17 -22.42
CA ASP A 74 8.17 -10.45 -23.05
C ASP A 74 6.69 -10.53 -23.53
N ASN A 75 5.94 -9.41 -23.51
CA ASN A 75 4.50 -9.35 -23.83
C ASN A 75 3.62 -10.31 -23.00
N ALA A 76 4.05 -10.69 -21.80
CA ALA A 76 3.24 -11.52 -20.91
C ALA A 76 2.06 -10.71 -20.34
N ASN A 77 0.92 -11.37 -20.11
CA ASN A 77 -0.20 -10.78 -19.40
C ASN A 77 0.13 -10.69 -17.90
N VAL A 78 0.74 -9.59 -17.48
CA VAL A 78 1.12 -9.34 -16.08
C VAL A 78 0.34 -8.15 -15.52
N LEU A 79 -0.38 -8.39 -14.43
CA LEU A 79 -1.09 -7.34 -13.72
C LEU A 79 -0.09 -6.38 -13.06
N PRO A 80 -0.43 -5.08 -12.91
CA PRO A 80 0.22 -4.17 -11.98
C PRO A 80 0.46 -4.81 -10.60
N LEU A 81 1.46 -4.31 -9.86
CA LEU A 81 1.81 -4.89 -8.56
C LEU A 81 0.70 -4.64 -7.54
N GLY A 82 0.09 -5.71 -7.05
CA GLY A 82 -0.89 -5.68 -5.98
C GLY A 82 -0.27 -5.20 -4.67
N ARG A 83 -1.02 -4.41 -3.90
CA ARG A 83 -0.62 -3.92 -2.59
C ARG A 83 -1.62 -4.36 -1.54
N ALA A 84 -1.11 -4.63 -0.35
CA ALA A 84 -1.94 -4.97 0.79
C ALA A 84 -2.48 -3.76 1.56
N ALA A 85 -1.95 -2.56 1.29
CA ALA A 85 -2.40 -1.30 1.87
C ALA A 85 -2.40 -0.17 0.82
N SER A 86 -3.34 0.76 0.96
CA SER A 86 -3.49 1.95 0.12
C SER A 86 -3.61 3.22 0.96
N CYS A 87 -3.26 4.35 0.36
CA CYS A 87 -3.51 5.69 0.89
C CYS A 87 -4.52 6.46 0.02
N GLN A 88 -5.22 5.78 -0.88
CA GLN A 88 -6.31 6.35 -1.65
C GLN A 88 -7.54 6.56 -0.76
N VAL A 89 -8.22 7.69 -0.96
CA VAL A 89 -9.47 8.01 -0.27
C VAL A 89 -10.61 7.81 -1.25
N TRP A 90 -11.51 6.89 -0.91
CA TRP A 90 -12.76 6.70 -1.64
C TRP A 90 -13.93 7.13 -0.75
N PRO A 91 -14.97 7.79 -1.29
CA PRO A 91 -16.11 8.17 -0.49
C PRO A 91 -16.90 6.92 -0.08
N ALA A 92 -16.71 6.52 1.18
CA ALA A 92 -17.21 5.27 1.73
C ALA A 92 -18.74 5.14 1.60
N ALA A 93 -19.45 6.25 1.73
CA ALA A 93 -20.90 6.29 1.57
C ALA A 93 -21.39 5.98 0.15
N ALA A 94 -20.55 6.15 -0.88
CA ALA A 94 -20.91 5.87 -2.28
C ALA A 94 -20.72 4.40 -2.66
N LEU A 95 -19.79 3.71 -2.01
CA LEU A 95 -19.40 2.34 -2.37
C LEU A 95 -20.44 1.31 -1.90
N PRO A 96 -20.67 0.23 -2.66
CA PRO A 96 -21.48 -0.89 -2.20
C PRO A 96 -20.79 -1.60 -1.03
N GLY A 97 -21.51 -2.50 -0.36
CA GLY A 97 -20.90 -3.35 0.67
C GLY A 97 -19.75 -4.17 0.08
N HIS A 98 -18.52 -3.94 0.55
CA HIS A 98 -17.31 -4.53 -0.03
C HIS A 98 -16.33 -5.00 1.05
N ASN A 99 -15.37 -5.83 0.65
CA ASN A 99 -14.22 -6.17 1.47
C ASN A 99 -13.10 -5.14 1.20
N PRO A 100 -12.66 -4.34 2.20
CA PRO A 100 -11.66 -3.29 1.98
C PRO A 100 -10.30 -3.83 1.51
N TYR A 101 -9.93 -5.06 1.90
CA TYR A 101 -8.70 -5.69 1.45
C TYR A 101 -8.78 -6.12 -0.02
N VAL A 102 -9.93 -6.68 -0.45
CA VAL A 102 -10.19 -7.01 -1.86
C VAL A 102 -10.17 -5.74 -2.70
N LEU A 103 -10.93 -4.71 -2.31
CA LEU A 103 -10.94 -3.44 -3.03
C LEU A 103 -9.53 -2.85 -3.16
N THR A 104 -8.75 -2.83 -2.07
CA THR A 104 -7.36 -2.33 -2.10
C THR A 104 -6.49 -3.12 -3.06
N LEU A 105 -6.61 -4.45 -3.07
CA LEU A 105 -5.86 -5.31 -3.96
C LEU A 105 -6.27 -5.09 -5.42
N LEU A 106 -7.57 -5.10 -5.71
CA LEU A 106 -8.09 -4.93 -7.06
C LEU A 106 -7.78 -3.54 -7.62
N SER A 107 -7.89 -2.48 -6.82
CA SER A 107 -7.48 -1.12 -7.22
C SER A 107 -5.97 -1.00 -7.45
N SER A 108 -5.17 -1.88 -6.84
CA SER A 108 -3.72 -1.94 -7.11
C SER A 108 -3.41 -2.72 -8.38
N TRP A 109 -4.19 -3.75 -8.70
CA TRP A 109 -4.10 -4.51 -9.95
C TRP A 109 -4.72 -3.80 -11.14
N ASP A 110 -5.65 -2.88 -10.93
CA ASP A 110 -6.23 -2.05 -11.98
C ASP A 110 -6.49 -0.61 -11.49
N PRO A 111 -5.49 0.27 -11.61
CA PRO A 111 -5.61 1.64 -11.16
C PRO A 111 -6.53 2.50 -12.05
N GLU A 112 -6.88 2.04 -13.26
CA GLU A 112 -7.70 2.80 -14.21
C GLU A 112 -9.20 2.47 -14.09
N GLU A 113 -9.53 1.34 -13.46
CA GLU A 113 -10.92 0.90 -13.24
C GLU A 113 -11.61 1.69 -12.11
N THR A 114 -12.93 1.84 -12.20
CA THR A 114 -13.67 2.61 -11.20
C THR A 114 -13.78 1.85 -9.86
N PRO A 115 -13.63 2.53 -8.71
CA PRO A 115 -13.71 1.90 -7.40
C PRO A 115 -15.03 1.20 -7.15
N GLY A 116 -16.15 1.71 -7.67
CA GLY A 116 -17.45 1.05 -7.50
C GLY A 116 -17.55 -0.26 -8.27
N ARG A 117 -17.03 -0.32 -9.50
CA ARG A 117 -16.94 -1.58 -10.25
C ARG A 117 -16.07 -2.57 -9.49
N LEU A 118 -14.89 -2.15 -9.04
CA LEU A 118 -13.98 -3.01 -8.26
C LEU A 118 -14.58 -3.47 -6.92
N ALA A 119 -15.30 -2.60 -6.22
CA ALA A 119 -15.94 -2.91 -4.94
C ALA A 119 -17.04 -3.98 -5.06
N ALA A 120 -17.61 -4.16 -6.26
CA ALA A 120 -18.63 -5.16 -6.55
C ALA A 120 -18.04 -6.50 -7.03
N LEU A 121 -16.73 -6.61 -7.27
CA LEU A 121 -16.08 -7.80 -7.79
C LEU A 121 -15.40 -8.61 -6.68
N SER A 122 -15.51 -9.93 -6.79
CA SER A 122 -14.57 -10.86 -6.14
C SER A 122 -13.23 -10.90 -6.89
N VAL A 123 -12.18 -11.39 -6.22
CA VAL A 123 -10.88 -11.68 -6.87
C VAL A 123 -11.06 -12.62 -8.07
N GLY A 124 -11.91 -13.63 -7.92
CA GLY A 124 -12.21 -14.60 -8.97
C GLY A 124 -12.90 -13.98 -10.19
N GLU A 125 -13.82 -13.05 -10.01
CA GLU A 125 -14.48 -12.34 -11.13
C GLU A 125 -13.52 -11.38 -11.83
N PHE A 126 -12.76 -10.61 -11.06
CA PHE A 126 -11.77 -9.68 -11.59
C PHE A 126 -10.77 -10.38 -12.52
N VAL A 127 -10.16 -11.48 -12.04
CA VAL A 127 -9.19 -12.24 -12.86
C VAL A 127 -9.85 -12.85 -14.10
N ARG A 128 -11.16 -13.19 -14.06
CA ARG A 128 -11.92 -13.63 -15.24
C ARG A 128 -11.94 -12.54 -16.31
N GLY A 129 -12.28 -11.32 -15.91
CA GLY A 129 -12.44 -10.18 -16.80
C GLY A 129 -11.12 -9.69 -17.40
N ARG A 130 -9.98 -10.13 -16.86
CA ARG A 130 -8.62 -9.79 -17.34
C ARG A 130 -7.93 -10.96 -18.05
N GLN A 131 -8.68 -12.03 -18.36
CA GLN A 131 -8.16 -13.17 -19.11
C GLN A 131 -7.92 -12.79 -20.57
N THR A 132 -6.69 -12.99 -21.02
CA THR A 132 -6.32 -12.87 -22.44
C THR A 132 -6.23 -14.26 -23.07
N HIS A 133 -6.27 -14.31 -24.39
CA HIS A 133 -6.12 -15.55 -25.16
C HIS A 133 -4.87 -15.45 -26.04
N ASP A 134 -4.19 -16.58 -26.23
CA ASP A 134 -3.06 -16.69 -27.14
C ASP A 134 -3.52 -16.80 -28.60
N SER A 135 -2.56 -16.94 -29.52
CA SER A 135 -2.82 -17.08 -30.96
C SER A 135 -3.67 -18.30 -31.31
N ASP A 136 -3.68 -19.32 -30.45
CA ASP A 136 -4.43 -20.57 -30.64
C ASP A 136 -5.80 -20.51 -29.95
N GLY A 137 -6.19 -19.33 -29.43
CA GLY A 137 -7.45 -19.12 -28.72
C GLY A 137 -7.50 -19.74 -27.33
N ARG A 138 -6.36 -20.20 -26.78
CA ARG A 138 -6.29 -20.77 -25.43
C ARG A 138 -6.07 -19.65 -24.41
N PRO A 139 -6.56 -19.80 -23.16
CA PRO A 139 -6.29 -18.83 -22.10
C PRO A 139 -4.78 -18.66 -21.89
N ALA A 140 -4.28 -17.45 -22.13
CA ALA A 140 -2.87 -17.13 -21.87
C ALA A 140 -2.60 -17.11 -20.37
N LEU A 141 -1.31 -17.25 -19.99
CA LEU A 141 -0.90 -17.16 -18.59
C LEU A 141 -1.09 -15.73 -18.07
N THR A 142 -1.79 -15.60 -16.93
CA THR A 142 -1.92 -14.33 -16.21
C THR A 142 -1.01 -14.34 -14.99
N PHE A 143 -0.11 -13.37 -14.91
CA PHE A 143 0.82 -13.20 -13.79
C PHE A 143 0.28 -12.11 -12.84
N ALA A 144 0.02 -12.49 -11.60
CA ALA A 144 -0.44 -11.59 -10.55
C ALA A 144 0.54 -11.61 -9.37
N ALA A 145 1.01 -10.45 -8.93
CA ALA A 145 1.88 -10.34 -7.76
C ALA A 145 1.23 -9.49 -6.68
N VAL A 146 1.45 -9.86 -5.42
CA VAL A 146 1.06 -9.11 -4.23
C VAL A 146 2.31 -8.84 -3.41
N ASP A 147 2.60 -7.58 -3.16
CA ASP A 147 3.68 -7.17 -2.27
C ASP A 147 3.19 -6.93 -0.84
N GLN A 148 4.07 -7.17 0.13
CA GLN A 148 3.80 -7.03 1.56
C GLN A 148 2.59 -7.84 2.02
N ALA A 149 2.51 -9.11 1.62
CA ALA A 149 1.43 -10.01 2.01
C ALA A 149 1.31 -10.18 3.53
N GLU A 150 2.38 -9.89 4.29
CA GLU A 150 2.34 -9.85 5.77
C GLU A 150 1.24 -8.93 6.32
N ALA A 151 0.84 -7.87 5.62
CA ALA A 151 -0.22 -6.99 6.07
C ALA A 151 -1.59 -7.71 6.12
N PHE A 152 -1.79 -8.77 5.33
CA PHE A 152 -2.95 -9.65 5.42
C PHE A 152 -2.83 -10.73 6.50
N LEU A 153 -1.67 -10.84 7.16
CA LEU A 153 -1.41 -11.86 8.19
C LEU A 153 -1.42 -11.24 9.59
N ARG A 154 -1.12 -9.93 9.70
CA ARG A 154 -1.27 -9.14 10.92
C ARG A 154 -2.65 -9.37 11.54
N ARG A 155 -2.68 -9.78 12.81
CA ARG A 155 -3.92 -10.02 13.56
C ARG A 155 -4.49 -8.67 13.98
N GLN A 156 -5.67 -8.33 13.48
CA GLN A 156 -6.42 -7.13 13.87
C GLN A 156 -7.85 -7.58 14.19
N GLU A 157 -8.32 -7.29 15.41
CA GLU A 157 -9.65 -7.69 15.89
C GLU A 157 -10.80 -7.23 14.98
N PRO A 158 -10.89 -5.95 14.53
CA PRO A 158 -11.99 -5.49 13.68
C PRO A 158 -11.91 -5.91 12.19
N GLY A 159 -10.96 -6.77 11.78
CA GLY A 159 -10.74 -7.12 10.37
C GLY A 159 -10.68 -8.62 10.04
N LYS A 160 -10.76 -9.50 11.05
CA LYS A 160 -10.47 -10.93 10.90
C LYS A 160 -11.31 -11.63 9.82
N GLY A 161 -12.60 -11.31 9.73
CA GLY A 161 -13.51 -11.88 8.73
C GLY A 161 -13.19 -11.43 7.30
N HIS A 162 -12.94 -10.14 7.10
CA HIS A 162 -12.59 -9.59 5.78
C HIS A 162 -11.24 -10.13 5.27
N ARG A 163 -10.26 -10.21 6.17
CA ARG A 163 -8.93 -10.74 5.87
C ARG A 163 -8.98 -12.20 5.42
N ARG A 164 -9.67 -13.06 6.18
CA ARG A 164 -9.84 -14.47 5.82
C ARG A 164 -10.54 -14.62 4.48
N ARG A 165 -11.62 -13.88 4.25
CA ARG A 165 -12.33 -13.87 2.96
C ARG A 165 -11.43 -13.48 1.78
N LEU A 166 -10.54 -12.50 1.94
CA LEU A 166 -9.59 -12.16 0.87
C LEU A 166 -8.68 -13.35 0.53
N LEU A 167 -8.11 -14.01 1.54
CA LEU A 167 -7.22 -15.15 1.33
C LEU A 167 -7.98 -16.32 0.70
N ASP A 168 -9.19 -16.62 1.17
CA ASP A 168 -10.09 -17.61 0.59
C ASP A 168 -10.34 -17.30 -0.91
N GLU A 169 -10.75 -16.07 -1.23
CA GLU A 169 -10.99 -15.65 -2.62
C GLU A 169 -9.74 -15.73 -3.52
N LEU A 170 -8.55 -15.42 -2.99
CA LEU A 170 -7.28 -15.56 -3.70
C LEU A 170 -6.98 -17.02 -4.05
N PHE A 171 -7.14 -17.93 -3.09
CA PHE A 171 -6.86 -19.34 -3.30
C PHE A 171 -7.95 -20.04 -4.12
N GLU A 172 -9.22 -19.65 -3.98
CA GLU A 172 -10.31 -20.09 -4.85
C GLU A 172 -10.08 -19.65 -6.30
N ALA A 173 -9.69 -18.37 -6.51
CA ALA A 173 -9.35 -17.87 -7.84
C ALA A 173 -8.14 -18.62 -8.44
N LEU A 174 -7.15 -18.94 -7.61
CA LEU A 174 -6.02 -19.77 -8.01
C LEU A 174 -6.50 -21.15 -8.42
N ALA A 175 -7.26 -21.86 -7.58
CA ALA A 175 -7.76 -23.21 -7.83
C ALA A 175 -8.61 -23.30 -9.10
N ALA A 176 -9.54 -22.36 -9.28
CA ALA A 176 -10.45 -22.30 -10.42
C ALA A 176 -9.76 -21.97 -11.75
N ARG A 177 -8.54 -21.40 -11.74
CA ARG A 177 -7.82 -20.98 -12.96
C ARG A 177 -6.43 -21.63 -13.09
N PRO A 178 -6.29 -22.66 -13.94
CA PRO A 178 -5.01 -23.28 -14.21
C PRO A 178 -3.96 -22.35 -14.85
N ASN A 179 -4.39 -21.28 -15.52
CA ASN A 179 -3.52 -20.28 -16.18
C ASN A 179 -3.12 -19.10 -15.28
N LEU A 180 -3.64 -19.00 -14.05
CA LEU A 180 -3.20 -17.98 -13.10
C LEU A 180 -1.87 -18.39 -12.45
N ARG A 181 -0.94 -17.43 -12.35
CA ARG A 181 0.35 -17.56 -11.65
C ARG A 181 0.41 -16.46 -10.60
N LEU A 182 0.23 -16.83 -9.33
CA LEU A 182 0.22 -15.90 -8.20
C LEU A 182 1.60 -15.87 -7.52
N LEU A 183 2.14 -14.67 -7.31
CA LEU A 183 3.32 -14.45 -6.49
C LEU A 183 2.95 -13.65 -5.23
N LEU A 184 3.25 -14.20 -4.07
CA LEU A 184 3.09 -13.52 -2.78
C LEU A 184 4.48 -13.15 -2.23
N SER A 185 4.74 -11.86 -2.06
CA SER A 185 5.96 -11.36 -1.40
C SER A 185 5.68 -11.12 0.07
N VAL A 186 6.45 -11.80 0.93
CA VAL A 186 6.26 -11.79 2.38
C VAL A 186 7.59 -11.64 3.11
N ARG A 187 7.58 -11.17 4.36
CA ARG A 187 8.78 -11.24 5.21
C ARG A 187 8.97 -12.65 5.79
N SER A 188 10.22 -13.05 6.01
CA SER A 188 10.54 -14.39 6.55
C SER A 188 9.92 -14.66 7.92
N ASP A 189 9.72 -13.64 8.75
CA ASP A 189 9.07 -13.72 10.07
C ASP A 189 7.56 -14.01 9.99
N TYR A 190 6.93 -13.83 8.82
CA TYR A 190 5.53 -14.14 8.54
C TYR A 190 5.36 -15.36 7.61
N LEU A 191 6.47 -16.04 7.25
CA LEU A 191 6.41 -17.15 6.30
C LEU A 191 5.63 -18.34 6.85
N ASP A 192 5.78 -18.66 8.13
CA ASP A 192 5.09 -19.80 8.74
C ASP A 192 3.58 -19.53 8.89
N ASP A 193 3.18 -18.28 9.17
CA ASP A 193 1.78 -17.85 9.14
C ASP A 193 1.20 -18.04 7.73
N LEU A 194 1.92 -17.60 6.69
CA LEU A 194 1.48 -17.77 5.30
C LEU A 194 1.40 -19.25 4.90
N ARG A 195 2.37 -20.08 5.31
CA ARG A 195 2.36 -21.52 5.06
C ARG A 195 1.16 -22.19 5.71
N HIS A 196 0.72 -21.72 6.88
CA HIS A 196 -0.49 -22.23 7.50
C HIS A 196 -1.74 -21.92 6.66
N GLU A 197 -1.90 -20.67 6.21
CA GLU A 197 -3.03 -20.27 5.35
C GLU A 197 -3.02 -21.05 4.01
N VAL A 198 -1.84 -21.30 3.42
CA VAL A 198 -1.70 -22.10 2.19
C VAL A 198 -2.02 -23.58 2.40
N LYS A 199 -1.70 -24.15 3.57
CA LYS A 199 -2.02 -25.54 3.92
C LYS A 199 -3.50 -25.77 4.15
N ASP A 200 -4.18 -24.75 4.67
CA ASP A 200 -5.62 -24.79 4.94
C ASP A 200 -6.43 -24.65 3.63
N ALA A 201 -5.86 -24.03 2.60
CA ALA A 201 -6.36 -24.09 1.23
C ALA A 201 -6.11 -25.48 0.60
N ASP A 202 -6.81 -25.81 -0.50
CA ASP A 202 -6.71 -27.09 -1.23
C ASP A 202 -5.36 -27.24 -2.00
N ARG A 203 -4.27 -27.20 -1.22
CA ARG A 203 -2.83 -27.37 -1.50
C ARG A 203 -2.41 -27.08 -2.95
N PRO A 204 -2.42 -25.80 -3.39
CA PRO A 204 -1.79 -25.45 -4.66
C PRO A 204 -0.30 -25.81 -4.62
N GLU A 205 0.24 -26.34 -5.74
CA GLU A 205 1.69 -26.49 -5.91
C GLU A 205 2.37 -25.13 -5.66
N CYS A 206 3.20 -25.09 -4.61
CA CYS A 206 3.81 -23.88 -4.09
C CYS A 206 5.33 -24.00 -4.16
N ALA A 207 5.97 -23.05 -4.84
CA ALA A 207 7.41 -22.89 -4.81
C ALA A 207 7.80 -21.71 -3.91
N GLU A 208 8.83 -21.89 -3.09
CA GLU A 208 9.35 -20.83 -2.23
C GLU A 208 10.70 -20.35 -2.77
N TYR A 209 10.91 -19.04 -2.75
CA TYR A 209 12.18 -18.40 -3.11
C TYR A 209 12.65 -17.47 -2.01
N HIS A 210 13.78 -17.83 -1.39
CA HIS A 210 14.43 -16.99 -0.38
C HIS A 210 15.36 -15.96 -1.04
N LEU A 211 14.93 -14.70 -1.08
CA LEU A 211 15.79 -13.59 -1.52
C LEU A 211 16.79 -13.23 -0.41
N ARG A 212 18.06 -13.59 -0.64
CA ARG A 212 19.15 -13.26 0.28
C ARG A 212 19.58 -11.80 0.16
N PRO A 213 20.16 -11.20 1.22
CA PRO A 213 20.85 -9.90 1.12
C PRO A 213 21.99 -9.94 0.08
N LEU A 214 22.54 -8.78 -0.28
CA LEU A 214 23.59 -8.72 -1.31
C LEU A 214 24.87 -9.39 -0.81
N SER A 215 25.47 -10.24 -1.65
CA SER A 215 26.85 -10.66 -1.41
C SER A 215 27.81 -9.47 -1.63
N PRO A 216 29.02 -9.50 -1.06
CA PRO A 216 30.02 -8.47 -1.35
C PRO A 216 30.26 -8.29 -2.85
N GLU A 217 30.31 -9.36 -3.61
CA GLU A 217 30.53 -9.34 -5.06
C GLU A 217 29.37 -8.66 -5.80
N ALA A 218 28.13 -9.01 -5.44
CA ALA A 218 26.94 -8.40 -6.01
C ALA A 218 26.85 -6.90 -5.66
N ALA A 219 27.22 -6.53 -4.43
CA ALA A 219 27.24 -5.14 -3.99
C ALA A 219 28.35 -4.33 -4.69
N THR A 220 29.52 -4.91 -4.97
CA THR A 220 30.55 -4.27 -5.80
C THR A 220 29.99 -3.96 -7.19
N VAL A 221 29.30 -4.92 -7.81
CA VAL A 221 28.62 -4.70 -9.10
C VAL A 221 27.61 -3.55 -9.01
N VAL A 222 26.83 -3.48 -7.93
CA VAL A 222 25.88 -2.37 -7.69
C VAL A 222 26.61 -1.04 -7.68
N VAL A 223 27.60 -0.85 -6.79
CA VAL A 223 28.29 0.42 -6.63
C VAL A 223 29.00 0.84 -7.92
N SER A 224 29.75 -0.08 -8.54
CA SER A 224 30.51 0.20 -9.75
C SER A 224 29.61 0.55 -10.93
N ARG A 225 28.53 -0.21 -11.18
CA ARG A 225 27.61 0.08 -12.30
C ARG A 225 26.77 1.33 -12.06
N SER A 226 26.34 1.57 -10.81
CA SER A 226 25.65 2.79 -10.42
C SER A 226 26.52 4.03 -10.69
N ALA A 227 27.81 3.99 -10.34
CA ALA A 227 28.74 5.06 -10.65
C ALA A 227 28.94 5.25 -12.17
N GLN A 228 29.16 4.16 -12.91
CA GLN A 228 29.32 4.18 -14.37
C GLN A 228 28.09 4.75 -15.09
N ALA A 229 26.87 4.43 -14.64
CA ALA A 229 25.63 4.96 -15.19
C ALA A 229 25.54 6.49 -15.08
N MET A 230 26.24 7.08 -14.11
CA MET A 230 26.39 8.53 -13.94
C MET A 230 27.71 9.09 -14.45
N ARG A 231 28.50 8.30 -15.18
CA ARG A 231 29.84 8.65 -15.70
C ARG A 231 30.83 9.07 -14.60
N LEU A 232 30.67 8.51 -13.40
CA LEU A 232 31.62 8.64 -12.30
C LEU A 232 32.58 7.44 -12.31
N HIS A 233 33.85 7.68 -11.97
CA HIS A 233 34.87 6.63 -11.85
C HIS A 233 35.30 6.53 -10.39
N PHE A 234 35.34 5.32 -9.86
CA PHE A 234 35.80 5.04 -8.49
C PHE A 234 36.91 4.00 -8.50
N PRO A 235 37.99 4.23 -7.74
CA PRO A 235 38.96 3.19 -7.45
C PRO A 235 38.27 1.99 -6.79
N PRO A 236 38.59 0.75 -7.20
CA PRO A 236 38.06 -0.45 -6.56
C PRO A 236 38.26 -0.48 -5.03
N ALA A 237 39.39 0.06 -4.55
CA ALA A 237 39.71 0.15 -3.12
C ALA A 237 38.68 0.97 -2.33
N GLU A 238 38.20 2.09 -2.86
CA GLU A 238 37.18 2.93 -2.18
C GLU A 238 35.83 2.22 -2.11
N VAL A 239 35.50 1.42 -3.13
CA VAL A 239 34.30 0.58 -3.13
C VAL A 239 34.40 -0.49 -2.06
N GLU A 240 35.53 -1.20 -1.99
CA GLU A 240 35.79 -2.23 -0.98
C GLU A 240 35.71 -1.65 0.44
N GLU A 241 36.31 -0.48 0.68
CA GLU A 241 36.29 0.20 1.98
C GLU A 241 34.86 0.56 2.44
N LEU A 242 34.03 1.12 1.53
CA LEU A 242 32.62 1.40 1.81
C LEU A 242 31.85 0.14 2.17
N LEU A 243 32.03 -0.92 1.40
CA LEU A 243 31.33 -2.19 1.61
C LEU A 243 31.78 -2.86 2.92
N GLU A 244 33.05 -2.75 3.31
CA GLU A 244 33.55 -3.23 4.59
C GLU A 244 33.00 -2.43 5.78
N GLU A 245 32.96 -1.10 5.70
CA GLU A 245 32.43 -0.25 6.77
C GLU A 245 30.91 -0.47 6.97
N LEU A 246 30.14 -0.71 5.90
CA LEU A 246 28.72 -1.08 6.00
C LEU A 246 28.49 -2.44 6.70
N ARG A 247 29.47 -3.34 6.64
CA ARG A 247 29.43 -4.65 7.31
C ARG A 247 29.92 -4.61 8.75
N THR A 248 30.58 -3.53 9.15
CA THR A 248 31.29 -3.44 10.42
C THR A 248 30.36 -3.17 11.60
N ILE A 249 30.18 -4.16 12.48
CA ILE A 249 29.47 -4.02 13.76
C ILE A 249 30.48 -3.69 14.85
N ARG A 250 30.19 -2.63 15.61
CA ARG A 250 31.02 -2.16 16.71
C ARG A 250 30.34 -2.38 18.06
N ASP A 251 31.14 -2.64 19.09
CA ASP A 251 30.66 -2.75 20.47
C ASP A 251 30.44 -1.36 21.11
N GLU A 252 30.11 -1.35 22.40
CA GLU A 252 29.90 -0.12 23.19
C GLU A 252 31.15 0.75 23.31
N SER A 253 32.34 0.15 23.25
CA SER A 253 33.62 0.86 23.26
C SER A 253 34.00 1.42 21.89
N GLY A 254 33.21 1.15 20.84
CA GLY A 254 33.47 1.55 19.47
C GLY A 254 34.49 0.69 18.73
N ARG A 255 34.93 -0.43 19.34
CA ARG A 255 35.84 -1.40 18.72
C ARG A 255 35.06 -2.31 17.77
N VAL A 256 35.73 -2.78 16.71
CA VAL A 256 35.13 -3.75 15.78
C VAL A 256 34.86 -5.04 16.54
N SER A 257 33.60 -5.43 16.62
CA SER A 257 33.17 -6.66 17.27
C SER A 257 32.99 -7.78 16.26
N ARG A 258 32.33 -7.49 15.12
CA ARG A 258 32.00 -8.48 14.09
C ARG A 258 31.77 -7.83 12.74
N LEU A 259 32.06 -8.56 11.66
CA LEU A 259 31.62 -8.22 10.31
C LEU A 259 30.39 -9.05 9.94
N THR A 260 29.37 -8.42 9.33
CA THR A 260 28.27 -9.16 8.69
C THR A 260 28.80 -9.89 7.46
N ARG A 261 28.19 -11.03 7.13
CA ARG A 261 28.57 -11.81 5.93
C ARG A 261 28.04 -11.20 4.63
N ALA A 262 26.92 -10.50 4.72
CA ALA A 262 26.23 -9.91 3.59
C ALA A 262 26.04 -8.41 3.81
N ILE A 263 25.72 -7.72 2.71
CA ILE A 263 25.55 -6.27 2.65
C ILE A 263 24.06 -5.98 2.57
N ASP A 264 23.65 -5.07 3.44
CA ASP A 264 22.28 -4.65 3.52
C ASP A 264 21.97 -3.64 2.40
N PRO A 265 21.03 -3.95 1.48
CA PRO A 265 20.75 -3.07 0.35
C PRO A 265 20.23 -1.69 0.78
N LEU A 266 19.45 -1.63 1.86
CA LEU A 266 18.92 -0.37 2.39
C LEU A 266 20.05 0.47 2.99
N LEU A 267 20.92 -0.10 3.81
CA LEU A 267 22.06 0.64 4.37
C LEU A 267 23.00 1.14 3.26
N LEU A 268 23.22 0.34 2.22
CA LEU A 268 23.98 0.75 1.04
C LEU A 268 23.32 1.94 0.33
N GLN A 269 22.01 1.92 0.11
CA GLN A 269 21.31 3.06 -0.50
C GLN A 269 21.31 4.31 0.39
N VAL A 270 21.23 4.16 1.72
CA VAL A 270 21.29 5.30 2.66
C VAL A 270 22.67 5.94 2.65
N ALA A 271 23.73 5.14 2.82
CA ALA A 271 25.11 5.63 2.79
C ALA A 271 25.46 6.19 1.40
N GLY A 272 25.10 5.46 0.34
CA GLY A 272 25.33 5.88 -1.04
C GLY A 272 24.56 7.14 -1.44
N ALA A 273 23.33 7.33 -0.96
CA ALA A 273 22.62 8.58 -1.23
C ALA A 273 23.29 9.76 -0.52
N HIS A 274 23.82 9.56 0.69
CA HIS A 274 24.48 10.60 1.47
C HIS A 274 25.83 11.01 0.88
N LEU A 275 26.72 10.05 0.66
CA LEU A 275 28.08 10.27 0.16
C LEU A 275 28.10 10.91 -1.25
N TRP A 276 27.02 10.76 -2.03
CA TRP A 276 26.90 11.29 -3.40
C TRP A 276 25.90 12.45 -3.55
N ARG A 277 25.48 13.11 -2.45
CA ARG A 277 24.59 14.29 -2.52
C ARG A 277 25.27 15.51 -3.15
N GLU A 278 26.56 15.67 -2.89
CA GLU A 278 27.42 16.71 -3.47
C GLU A 278 28.39 16.07 -4.47
N LYS A 279 28.98 16.86 -5.38
CA LYS A 279 30.02 16.32 -6.28
C LYS A 279 31.09 15.67 -5.39
N PRO A 280 31.42 14.38 -5.57
CA PRO A 280 32.39 13.73 -4.71
C PRO A 280 33.74 14.43 -4.87
N GLY A 281 34.05 15.31 -3.91
CA GLY A 281 35.44 15.67 -3.63
C GLY A 281 36.10 14.45 -3.02
N HIS A 282 37.39 14.24 -3.33
CA HIS A 282 38.17 13.10 -2.83
C HIS A 282 38.23 13.06 -1.28
N ASP A 283 37.82 14.14 -0.59
CA ASP A 283 37.82 14.26 0.87
C ASP A 283 36.77 13.40 1.60
N HIS A 284 35.66 12.99 0.97
CA HIS A 284 34.60 12.27 1.68
C HIS A 284 35.03 10.86 2.11
N PHE A 285 35.88 10.20 1.33
CA PHE A 285 36.42 8.88 1.65
C PHE A 285 37.51 8.95 2.73
N ALA A 286 38.21 10.07 2.89
CA ALA A 286 39.14 10.29 4.01
C ALA A 286 38.44 10.22 5.38
N HIS A 287 37.13 10.46 5.42
CA HIS A 287 36.28 10.42 6.60
C HIS A 287 35.09 9.46 6.43
N LEU A 288 35.27 8.39 5.63
CA LEU A 288 34.20 7.47 5.23
C LEU A 288 33.37 6.95 6.42
N ARG A 289 34.02 6.50 7.49
CA ARG A 289 33.33 6.00 8.68
C ARG A 289 32.38 7.03 9.28
N SER A 290 32.85 8.26 9.51
CA SER A 290 32.00 9.32 10.10
C SER A 290 30.86 9.71 9.17
N GLU A 291 31.09 9.72 7.86
CA GLU A 291 30.05 10.03 6.88
C GLU A 291 28.99 8.91 6.80
N VAL A 292 29.39 7.64 6.85
CA VAL A 292 28.46 6.51 6.92
C VAL A 292 27.66 6.55 8.24
N ASP A 293 28.32 6.73 9.39
CA ASP A 293 27.64 6.84 10.68
C ASP A 293 26.65 8.01 10.71
N ARG A 294 27.02 9.16 10.13
CA ARG A 294 26.13 10.32 9.98
C ARG A 294 24.93 10.01 9.10
N ALA A 295 25.16 9.40 7.94
CA ALA A 295 24.10 9.01 7.01
C ALA A 295 23.06 8.09 7.67
N LEU A 296 23.54 7.08 8.39
CA LEU A 296 22.69 6.13 9.12
C LEU A 296 21.98 6.78 10.31
N SER A 297 22.67 7.64 11.08
CA SER A 297 22.06 8.36 12.21
C SER A 297 20.95 9.29 11.73
N ASP A 298 21.20 10.05 10.67
CA ASP A 298 20.22 10.95 10.06
C ASP A 298 19.00 10.19 9.52
N TRP A 299 19.22 9.02 8.90
CA TRP A 299 18.13 8.17 8.43
C TRP A 299 17.30 7.60 9.59
N CYS A 300 17.95 7.09 10.65
CA CYS A 300 17.28 6.62 11.85
C CYS A 300 16.46 7.74 12.51
N GLY A 301 17.04 8.92 12.71
CA GLY A 301 16.37 10.07 13.30
C GLY A 301 15.16 10.53 12.51
N ARG A 302 15.26 10.63 11.17
CA ARG A 302 14.10 10.92 10.30
C ARG A 302 13.02 9.84 10.42
N THR A 303 13.42 8.57 10.41
CA THR A 303 12.48 7.44 10.47
C THR A 303 11.70 7.44 11.80
N LEU A 304 12.41 7.64 12.92
CA LEU A 304 11.85 7.72 14.26
C LEU A 304 10.96 8.96 14.44
N ALA A 305 11.39 10.12 13.96
CA ALA A 305 10.61 11.37 14.05
C ALA A 305 9.28 11.26 13.31
N VAL A 306 9.30 10.72 12.08
CA VAL A 306 8.07 10.55 11.29
C VAL A 306 7.15 9.51 11.94
N ALA A 307 7.68 8.38 12.41
CA ALA A 307 6.87 7.38 13.11
C ALA A 307 6.27 7.93 14.41
N ALA A 308 7.04 8.72 15.17
CA ALA A 308 6.55 9.39 16.38
C ALA A 308 5.39 10.35 16.06
N ALA A 309 5.51 11.15 14.99
CA ALA A 309 4.45 12.06 14.57
C ALA A 309 3.18 11.32 14.11
N GLU A 310 3.31 10.26 13.30
CA GLU A 310 2.16 9.48 12.78
C GLU A 310 1.42 8.70 13.88
N HIS A 311 2.12 8.33 14.96
CA HIS A 311 1.54 7.59 16.08
C HIS A 311 1.33 8.47 17.33
N GLU A 312 1.44 9.79 17.19
CA GLU A 312 1.21 10.77 18.26
C GLU A 312 2.07 10.53 19.53
N LEU A 313 3.28 9.98 19.35
CA LEU A 313 4.23 9.72 20.42
C LEU A 313 5.21 10.88 20.59
N SER A 314 5.57 11.23 21.82
CA SER A 314 6.63 12.23 22.01
C SER A 314 8.01 11.62 21.68
N PRO A 315 8.94 12.38 21.08
CA PRO A 315 10.30 11.91 20.82
C PRO A 315 11.02 11.37 22.06
N ARG A 316 10.80 11.99 23.23
CA ARG A 316 11.42 11.59 24.50
C ARG A 316 10.89 10.24 25.00
N GLU A 317 9.60 10.00 24.84
CA GLU A 317 8.97 8.73 25.20
C GLU A 317 9.45 7.60 24.30
N LEU A 318 9.49 7.85 22.99
CA LEU A 318 9.95 6.87 22.03
C LEU A 318 11.44 6.54 22.21
N ASP A 319 12.28 7.54 22.46
CA ASP A 319 13.71 7.33 22.76
C ASP A 319 13.92 6.51 24.04
N ARG A 320 13.13 6.78 25.10
CA ARG A 320 13.17 5.99 26.33
C ARG A 320 12.81 4.53 26.06
N TRP A 321 11.78 4.28 25.26
CA TRP A 321 11.43 2.92 24.82
C TRP A 321 12.55 2.28 24.00
N LEU A 322 13.08 2.99 22.99
CA LEU A 322 14.14 2.50 22.11
C LEU A 322 15.40 2.10 22.89
N ARG A 323 15.83 2.94 23.84
CA ARG A 323 17.00 2.64 24.68
C ARG A 323 16.81 1.40 25.53
N ARG A 324 15.61 1.21 26.11
CA ARG A 324 15.28 0.07 26.98
C ARG A 324 15.10 -1.22 26.20
N THR A 325 14.36 -1.19 25.09
CA THR A 325 13.91 -2.39 24.37
C THR A 325 14.93 -2.84 23.33
N LEU A 326 15.48 -1.91 22.54
CA LEU A 326 16.30 -2.23 21.38
C LEU A 326 17.81 -2.10 21.65
N LEU A 327 18.24 -1.21 22.55
CA LEU A 327 19.66 -0.91 22.76
C LEU A 327 20.28 -1.57 24.00
N HIS A 328 19.48 -1.94 25.01
CA HIS A 328 19.94 -2.56 26.27
C HIS A 328 19.19 -3.87 26.55
N ARG A 329 19.74 -5.01 26.13
CA ARG A 329 19.21 -6.31 26.55
C ARG A 329 19.62 -6.61 27.99
N GLY A 330 18.70 -6.47 28.94
CA GLY A 330 18.92 -6.93 30.33
C GLY A 330 18.25 -6.14 31.46
N GLY A 331 17.50 -5.07 31.18
CA GLY A 331 16.84 -4.27 32.23
C GLY A 331 15.42 -4.74 32.54
N SER A 332 15.26 -5.62 33.53
CA SER A 332 13.99 -5.77 34.27
C SER A 332 13.73 -4.47 35.04
N GLY A 333 13.10 -3.49 34.39
CA GLY A 333 12.77 -2.19 34.99
C GLY A 333 11.28 -1.90 34.88
N THR A 334 10.53 -2.16 35.96
CA THR A 334 9.13 -1.75 36.14
C THR A 334 9.05 -0.27 36.51
N ALA A 335 8.84 0.63 35.54
CA ALA A 335 8.33 1.99 35.79
C ALA A 335 7.90 2.69 34.48
N GLY A 336 6.59 2.96 34.38
CA GLY A 336 5.94 3.87 33.42
C GLY A 336 6.17 3.51 31.96
N THR A 337 5.50 2.47 31.47
CA THR A 337 5.53 2.10 30.04
C THR A 337 4.57 2.98 29.27
N VAL A 338 5.12 3.70 28.28
CA VAL A 338 4.34 4.14 27.13
C VAL A 338 3.80 2.86 26.49
N GLU A 339 2.50 2.77 26.35
CA GLU A 339 1.85 1.65 25.67
C GLU A 339 2.15 1.76 24.18
N ILE A 340 3.18 1.05 23.73
CA ILE A 340 3.51 0.97 22.31
C ILE A 340 2.51 0.02 21.66
N THR A 341 1.73 0.54 20.73
CA THR A 341 0.70 -0.23 20.02
C THR A 341 1.33 -1.15 18.96
N ASP A 342 0.63 -2.23 18.62
CA ASP A 342 1.03 -3.10 17.51
C ASP A 342 1.11 -2.33 16.18
N ALA A 343 0.22 -1.35 15.97
CA ALA A 343 0.25 -0.47 14.81
C ALA A 343 1.58 0.28 14.69
N PHE A 344 2.14 0.78 15.81
CA PHE A 344 3.45 1.42 15.82
C PHE A 344 4.57 0.42 15.46
N LEU A 345 4.56 -0.78 16.06
CA LEU A 345 5.57 -1.81 15.77
C LEU A 345 5.55 -2.21 14.29
N HIS A 346 4.36 -2.45 13.74
CA HIS A 346 4.15 -2.71 12.31
C HIS A 346 4.66 -1.57 11.41
N SER A 347 4.45 -0.31 11.80
CA SER A 347 4.99 0.85 11.07
C SER A 347 6.53 0.85 11.07
N MET A 348 7.15 0.53 12.21
CA MET A 348 8.62 0.45 12.34
C MET A 348 9.22 -0.74 11.56
N GLU A 349 8.49 -1.84 11.48
CA GLU A 349 8.78 -2.99 10.61
C GLU A 349 8.75 -2.60 9.13
N ASP A 350 7.70 -1.91 8.69
CA ASP A 350 7.50 -1.47 7.31
C ASP A 350 8.58 -0.44 6.89
N ARG A 351 9.08 0.33 7.86
CA ARG A 351 10.22 1.25 7.73
C ARG A 351 11.59 0.56 7.86
N HIS A 352 11.62 -0.76 8.08
CA HIS A 352 12.81 -1.59 8.13
C HIS A 352 13.81 -1.25 9.26
N LEU A 353 13.33 -0.69 10.37
CA LEU A 353 14.19 -0.43 11.53
C LEU A 353 14.24 -1.65 12.47
N ILE A 354 13.09 -2.30 12.68
CA ILE A 354 12.94 -3.42 13.60
C ILE A 354 12.45 -4.69 12.90
N THR A 355 12.65 -5.82 13.57
CA THR A 355 12.03 -7.11 13.26
C THR A 355 11.07 -7.49 14.37
N ASP A 356 9.97 -8.14 14.00
CA ASP A 356 9.03 -8.69 14.96
C ASP A 356 9.63 -9.97 15.57
N ALA A 357 9.54 -10.12 16.90
CA ALA A 357 9.86 -11.39 17.55
C ALA A 357 8.62 -11.96 18.20
N ARG A 358 7.64 -12.29 17.35
CA ARG A 358 6.36 -12.97 17.65
C ARG A 358 6.47 -14.23 18.53
N HIS A 359 7.68 -14.73 18.77
CA HIS A 359 7.98 -15.96 19.50
C HIS A 359 8.72 -15.70 20.84
N ASN A 360 8.24 -14.77 21.66
CA ASN A 360 8.64 -14.52 23.06
C ASN A 360 9.94 -13.72 23.31
N ALA A 361 10.59 -13.16 22.28
CA ALA A 361 11.84 -12.39 22.44
C ALA A 361 11.68 -10.86 22.40
N GLY A 362 10.50 -10.35 22.02
CA GLY A 362 10.25 -8.91 21.85
C GLY A 362 10.97 -8.29 20.64
N PRO A 363 10.58 -7.08 20.21
CA PRO A 363 11.14 -6.46 19.00
C PRO A 363 12.66 -6.28 19.10
N ASP A 364 13.36 -6.50 17.99
CA ASP A 364 14.82 -6.34 17.89
C ASP A 364 15.19 -5.46 16.69
N LEU A 365 16.41 -4.91 16.69
CA LEU A 365 16.94 -4.20 15.53
C LEU A 365 17.16 -5.17 14.37
N ARG A 366 16.65 -4.79 13.20
CA ARG A 366 16.84 -5.55 11.97
C ARG A 366 18.31 -5.73 11.61
N GLN A 367 19.12 -4.70 11.83
CA GLN A 367 20.55 -4.70 11.52
C GLN A 367 21.37 -4.18 12.70
N ARG A 368 22.27 -5.01 13.22
CA ARG A 368 23.15 -4.63 14.34
C ARG A 368 24.14 -3.51 13.99
N ARG A 369 24.40 -3.24 12.70
CA ARG A 369 25.18 -2.07 12.25
C ARG A 369 24.56 -0.74 12.70
N LEU A 370 23.24 -0.72 12.96
CA LEU A 370 22.50 0.47 13.41
C LEU A 370 22.67 0.76 14.91
N LEU A 371 23.22 -0.15 15.71
CA LEU A 371 23.40 0.04 17.16
C LEU A 371 24.21 1.29 17.49
N ALA A 372 25.37 1.46 16.85
CA ALA A 372 26.25 2.60 17.12
C ALA A 372 25.63 3.95 16.69
N PRO A 373 25.08 4.10 15.47
CA PRO A 373 24.31 5.28 15.08
C PRO A 373 23.16 5.61 16.05
N LEU A 374 22.35 4.61 16.43
CA LEU A 374 21.20 4.82 17.32
C LEU A 374 21.58 5.19 18.75
N ARG A 375 22.69 4.65 19.29
CA ARG A 375 23.16 4.99 20.65
C ARG A 375 23.60 6.45 20.77
N ARG A 376 24.21 6.98 19.71
CA ARG A 376 24.69 8.37 19.64
C ARG A 376 23.58 9.37 19.31
N LEU A 377 22.48 8.88 18.74
CA LEU A 377 21.35 9.71 18.38
C LEU A 377 20.63 10.20 19.65
N ASP A 378 20.47 11.50 19.77
CA ASP A 378 19.69 12.15 20.82
C ASP A 378 18.29 12.49 20.31
N ALA A 379 17.26 12.21 21.09
CA ALA A 379 15.87 12.58 20.82
C ALA A 379 15.69 14.09 20.59
N GLY A 380 16.47 14.91 21.30
CA GLY A 380 16.47 16.37 21.11
C GLY A 380 17.01 16.82 19.75
N GLN A 381 17.75 15.96 19.06
CA GLN A 381 18.34 16.22 17.74
C GLN A 381 17.55 15.55 16.61
N TRP A 382 16.45 14.85 16.93
CA TRP A 382 15.61 14.30 15.90
C TRP A 382 15.09 15.43 15.02
N PRO A 383 15.17 15.28 13.69
CA PRO A 383 14.65 16.31 12.80
C PRO A 383 13.16 16.48 13.10
N GLN A 384 12.73 17.74 13.11
CA GLN A 384 11.33 18.13 13.11
C GLN A 384 10.98 18.46 11.65
N PRO A 385 10.80 17.46 10.76
CA PRO A 385 10.42 17.76 9.39
C PRO A 385 9.11 18.55 9.43
N PRO A 386 8.94 19.58 8.58
CA PRO A 386 7.65 20.24 8.47
C PRO A 386 6.59 19.18 8.15
N PRO A 387 5.42 19.22 8.81
CA PRO A 387 4.39 18.23 8.60
C PRO A 387 3.95 18.24 7.14
N ASP A 388 4.14 17.12 6.45
CA ASP A 388 3.70 16.92 5.08
C ASP A 388 2.21 16.51 5.09
N PRO A 389 1.30 17.33 4.54
CA PRO A 389 -0.13 17.03 4.58
C PRO A 389 -0.47 15.72 3.85
N ALA A 390 0.25 15.36 2.79
CA ALA A 390 0.01 14.11 2.07
C ALA A 390 0.45 12.89 2.90
N ALA A 391 1.55 13.01 3.63
CA ALA A 391 2.01 11.97 4.55
C ALA A 391 1.03 11.79 5.72
N LEU A 392 0.55 12.88 6.31
CA LEU A 392 -0.46 12.85 7.38
C LEU A 392 -1.78 12.26 6.91
N LEU A 393 -2.24 12.61 5.70
CA LEU A 393 -3.42 12.01 5.08
C LEU A 393 -3.23 10.49 4.93
N CYS A 394 -2.10 10.04 4.41
CA CYS A 394 -1.78 8.62 4.25
C CYS A 394 -1.74 7.90 5.61
N ALA A 395 -1.19 8.52 6.65
CA ALA A 395 -1.22 8.00 8.02
C ALA A 395 -2.65 7.92 8.58
N ALA A 396 -3.50 8.92 8.31
CA ALA A 396 -4.90 8.92 8.71
C ALA A 396 -5.70 7.78 8.03
N VAL A 397 -5.46 7.53 6.73
CA VAL A 397 -6.08 6.41 6.00
C VAL A 397 -5.67 5.06 6.61
N ARG A 398 -4.38 4.89 6.97
CA ARG A 398 -3.89 3.68 7.64
C ARG A 398 -4.50 3.50 9.02
N ALA A 399 -4.51 4.55 9.85
CA ALA A 399 -5.14 4.50 11.18
C ALA A 399 -6.61 4.10 11.11
N ARG A 400 -7.36 4.58 10.09
CA ARG A 400 -8.74 4.15 9.84
C ARG A 400 -8.81 2.66 9.49
N ALA A 401 -7.93 2.17 8.63
CA ALA A 401 -7.87 0.76 8.25
C ALA A 401 -7.44 -0.16 9.41
N GLU A 402 -6.64 0.35 10.35
CA GLU A 402 -6.22 -0.31 11.59
C GLU A 402 -7.32 -0.33 12.67
N GLY A 403 -8.47 0.32 12.42
CA GLY A 403 -9.58 0.37 13.39
C GLY A 403 -9.38 1.40 14.50
N GLU A 404 -8.55 2.42 14.27
CA GLU A 404 -8.28 3.53 15.20
C GLU A 404 -8.91 4.85 14.69
N PRO A 405 -10.25 4.98 14.66
CA PRO A 405 -10.94 6.12 14.04
C PRO A 405 -10.61 7.46 14.72
N ASP A 406 -10.32 7.47 16.02
CA ASP A 406 -9.96 8.69 16.74
C ASP A 406 -8.59 9.22 16.32
N ARG A 407 -7.59 8.32 16.18
CA ARG A 407 -6.28 8.70 15.66
C ARG A 407 -6.38 9.14 14.21
N ALA A 408 -7.13 8.40 13.38
CA ALA A 408 -7.40 8.80 12.00
C ALA A 408 -8.00 10.21 11.90
N SER A 409 -8.96 10.53 12.78
CA SER A 409 -9.61 11.83 12.82
C SER A 409 -8.66 12.95 13.23
N ARG A 410 -7.81 12.75 14.24
CA ARG A 410 -6.79 13.74 14.65
C ARG A 410 -5.76 13.98 13.55
N LEU A 411 -5.22 12.91 12.94
CA LEU A 411 -4.28 13.01 11.82
C LEU A 411 -4.89 13.73 10.61
N ALA A 412 -6.14 13.42 10.24
CA ALA A 412 -6.82 14.08 9.12
C ALA A 412 -7.06 15.58 9.39
N ARG A 413 -7.43 15.96 10.62
CA ARG A 413 -7.58 17.39 10.99
C ARG A 413 -6.25 18.12 11.00
N GLU A 414 -5.18 17.47 11.48
CA GLU A 414 -3.83 18.03 11.43
C GLU A 414 -3.37 18.21 9.98
N ALA A 415 -3.60 17.21 9.11
CA ALA A 415 -3.36 17.32 7.68
C ALA A 415 -4.10 18.53 7.07
N ALA A 416 -5.38 18.72 7.43
CA ALA A 416 -6.17 19.87 6.96
C ALA A 416 -5.56 21.22 7.41
N ARG A 417 -5.07 21.29 8.65
CA ARG A 417 -4.50 22.51 9.25
C ARG A 417 -3.20 22.93 8.57
N VAL A 418 -2.34 21.96 8.22
CA VAL A 418 -1.02 22.22 7.63
C VAL A 418 -1.03 22.23 6.10
N CYS A 419 -2.10 21.75 5.47
CA CYS A 419 -2.24 21.71 4.02
C CYS A 419 -2.24 23.13 3.42
N PRO A 420 -1.26 23.46 2.56
CA PRO A 420 -1.21 24.79 1.97
C PRO A 420 -2.36 24.98 0.95
N PRO A 421 -2.86 26.22 0.75
CA PRO A 421 -4.00 26.47 -0.14
C PRO A 421 -3.82 25.99 -1.59
N LYS A 422 -2.57 25.94 -2.07
CA LYS A 422 -2.21 25.47 -3.42
C LYS A 422 -2.35 23.96 -3.61
N GLU A 423 -2.33 23.16 -2.55
CA GLU A 423 -2.43 21.70 -2.62
C GLU A 423 -3.89 21.24 -2.62
N MET A 424 -4.65 21.74 -3.61
CA MET A 424 -6.09 21.53 -3.71
C MET A 424 -6.47 20.04 -3.74
N ARG A 425 -5.66 19.18 -4.40
CA ARG A 425 -5.93 17.74 -4.48
C ARG A 425 -5.86 17.07 -3.11
N VAL A 426 -4.77 17.29 -2.39
CA VAL A 426 -4.57 16.75 -1.03
C VAL A 426 -5.68 17.26 -0.10
N ARG A 427 -6.06 18.54 -0.22
CA ARG A 427 -7.17 19.11 0.56
C ARG A 427 -8.52 18.45 0.25
N ALA A 428 -8.80 18.17 -1.02
CA ALA A 428 -10.02 17.47 -1.43
C ALA A 428 -10.06 16.04 -0.85
N ASP A 429 -8.94 15.32 -0.89
CA ASP A 429 -8.81 14.00 -0.29
C ASP A 429 -9.00 14.03 1.24
N ILE A 430 -8.45 15.04 1.92
CA ILE A 430 -8.64 15.24 3.36
C ILE A 430 -10.11 15.46 3.71
N GLU A 431 -10.82 16.35 2.99
CA GLU A 431 -12.25 16.58 3.24
C GLU A 431 -13.07 15.32 2.93
N SER A 432 -12.72 14.55 1.90
CA SER A 432 -13.35 13.27 1.61
C SER A 432 -13.14 12.24 2.73
N LEU A 433 -11.93 12.16 3.29
CA LEU A 433 -11.62 11.26 4.41
C LEU A 433 -12.37 11.67 5.69
N LEU A 434 -12.42 12.97 5.99
CA LEU A 434 -13.22 13.48 7.11
C LEU A 434 -14.71 13.15 6.91
N GLY A 435 -15.22 13.25 5.68
CA GLY A 435 -16.57 12.80 5.33
C GLY A 435 -16.80 11.31 5.59
N ASN A 436 -15.83 10.46 5.25
CA ASN A 436 -15.88 9.02 5.57
C ASN A 436 -15.96 8.77 7.07
N LEU A 437 -15.09 9.42 7.85
CA LEU A 437 -15.05 9.27 9.31
C LEU A 437 -16.36 9.73 9.97
N SER A 438 -16.91 10.87 9.55
CA SER A 438 -18.21 11.35 10.03
C SER A 438 -19.35 10.40 9.63
N PHE A 439 -19.32 9.84 8.42
CA PHE A 439 -20.31 8.87 7.95
C PHE A 439 -20.31 7.59 8.80
N GLU A 440 -19.11 7.05 9.10
CA GLU A 440 -18.92 5.87 9.96
C GLU A 440 -19.43 6.11 11.38
N GLN A 441 -19.23 7.32 11.91
CA GLN A 441 -19.75 7.75 13.21
C GLN A 441 -21.24 8.10 13.19
N ARG A 442 -21.95 7.88 12.07
CA ARG A 442 -23.37 8.22 11.87
C ARG A 442 -23.69 9.73 11.97
N ALA A 443 -22.69 10.60 11.91
CA ALA A 443 -22.85 12.05 11.85
C ALA A 443 -23.15 12.51 10.41
N LEU A 444 -24.35 12.16 9.91
CA LEU A 444 -24.71 12.27 8.49
C LEU A 444 -24.68 13.71 7.93
N ASP A 445 -25.10 14.72 8.72
CA ASP A 445 -25.08 16.11 8.26
C ASP A 445 -23.65 16.66 8.17
N GLU A 446 -22.76 16.29 9.11
CA GLU A 446 -21.33 16.65 9.02
C GLU A 446 -20.66 15.93 7.84
N ALA A 447 -20.95 14.64 7.64
CA ALA A 447 -20.45 13.88 6.50
C ALA A 447 -20.85 14.55 5.18
N ASN A 448 -22.11 14.99 5.05
CA ASN A 448 -22.59 15.69 3.88
C ASN A 448 -21.84 17.02 3.66
N ALA A 449 -21.65 17.82 4.71
CA ALA A 449 -20.92 19.09 4.61
C ALA A 449 -19.45 18.88 4.17
N ARG A 450 -18.79 17.85 4.69
CA ARG A 450 -17.42 17.48 4.31
C ARG A 450 -17.32 17.00 2.87
N TYR A 451 -18.25 16.16 2.44
CA TYR A 451 -18.31 15.71 1.05
C TYR A 451 -18.60 16.87 0.09
N LEU A 452 -19.50 17.80 0.42
CA LEU A 452 -19.73 19.00 -0.39
C LEU A 452 -18.46 19.85 -0.54
N ALA A 453 -17.70 20.04 0.55
CA ALA A 453 -16.42 20.74 0.49
C ALA A 453 -15.40 20.03 -0.42
N ALA A 454 -15.34 18.69 -0.35
CA ALA A 454 -14.52 17.89 -1.25
C ALA A 454 -14.96 18.02 -2.72
N ALA A 455 -16.27 17.98 -3.00
CA ALA A 455 -16.81 18.16 -4.36
C ALA A 455 -16.39 19.49 -4.96
N THR A 456 -16.51 20.59 -4.22
CA THR A 456 -16.10 21.93 -4.69
C THR A 456 -14.60 21.98 -5.03
N LEU A 457 -13.75 21.34 -4.23
CA LEU A 457 -12.31 21.27 -4.50
C LEU A 457 -11.98 20.40 -5.72
N TYR A 458 -12.68 19.27 -5.91
CA TYR A 458 -12.52 18.44 -7.10
C TYR A 458 -13.04 19.11 -8.37
N GLU A 459 -14.13 19.88 -8.29
CA GLU A 459 -14.64 20.68 -9.40
C GLU A 459 -13.63 21.74 -9.82
N ALA A 460 -13.00 22.44 -8.87
CA ALA A 460 -11.92 23.40 -9.17
C ALA A 460 -10.70 22.76 -9.85
N LEU A 461 -10.48 21.45 -9.64
CA LEU A 461 -9.42 20.67 -10.29
C LEU A 461 -9.85 20.04 -11.62
N ASN A 462 -11.10 20.22 -12.04
CA ASN A 462 -11.71 19.52 -13.18
C ASN A 462 -11.66 17.97 -13.06
N ASP A 463 -11.66 17.43 -11.84
CA ASP A 463 -11.70 15.98 -11.60
C ASP A 463 -13.17 15.49 -11.60
N CYS A 464 -13.77 15.41 -12.80
CA CYS A 464 -15.17 15.03 -12.97
C CYS A 464 -15.50 13.67 -12.35
N THR A 465 -14.56 12.73 -12.36
CA THR A 465 -14.71 11.39 -11.80
C THR A 465 -14.88 11.46 -10.29
N SER A 466 -13.98 12.15 -9.58
CA SER A 466 -14.06 12.31 -8.13
C SER A 466 -15.33 13.06 -7.72
N VAL A 467 -15.72 14.10 -8.45
CA VAL A 467 -16.99 14.81 -8.19
C VAL A 467 -18.20 13.89 -8.31
N GLY A 468 -18.26 13.07 -9.37
CA GLY A 468 -19.36 12.12 -9.56
C GLY A 468 -19.49 11.14 -8.38
N TRP A 469 -18.38 10.61 -7.87
CA TRP A 469 -18.38 9.72 -6.71
C TRP A 469 -18.81 10.41 -5.41
N ILE A 470 -18.37 11.65 -5.21
CA ILE A 470 -18.75 12.44 -4.04
C ILE A 470 -20.25 12.78 -4.06
N LEU A 471 -20.79 13.15 -5.22
CA LEU A 471 -22.24 13.38 -5.40
C LEU A 471 -23.03 12.09 -5.16
N ALA A 472 -22.53 10.94 -5.60
CA ALA A 472 -23.16 9.65 -5.29
C ALA A 472 -23.18 9.39 -3.78
N ALA A 473 -22.10 9.68 -3.04
CA ALA A 473 -22.07 9.58 -1.58
C ALA A 473 -23.12 10.49 -0.92
N ILE A 474 -23.19 11.75 -1.33
CA ILE A 474 -24.18 12.72 -0.84
C ILE A 474 -25.62 12.23 -1.11
N GLY A 475 -25.86 11.70 -2.31
CA GLY A 475 -27.14 11.10 -2.68
C GLY A 475 -27.52 9.91 -1.78
N ARG A 476 -26.58 8.99 -1.50
CA ARG A 476 -26.85 7.83 -0.61
C ARG A 476 -27.08 8.29 0.83
N ILE A 477 -26.34 9.28 1.33
CA ILE A 477 -26.60 9.87 2.65
C ILE A 477 -27.99 10.49 2.71
N SER A 478 -28.39 11.23 1.67
CA SER A 478 -29.71 11.85 1.59
C SER A 478 -30.84 10.80 1.62
N LEU A 479 -30.64 9.64 0.99
CA LEU A 479 -31.58 8.51 1.11
C LEU A 479 -31.69 7.98 2.53
N ILE A 480 -30.56 7.80 3.22
CA ILE A 480 -30.53 7.35 4.62
C ILE A 480 -31.28 8.35 5.52
N GLN A 481 -31.16 9.65 5.24
CA GLN A 481 -31.89 10.72 5.94
C GLN A 481 -33.37 10.84 5.53
N GLY A 482 -33.85 10.08 4.55
CA GLY A 482 -35.21 10.17 4.02
C GLY A 482 -35.46 11.38 3.11
N ARG A 483 -34.43 12.15 2.73
CA ARG A 483 -34.50 13.31 1.84
C ARG A 483 -34.51 12.86 0.37
N ARG A 484 -35.62 12.24 -0.05
CA ARG A 484 -35.77 11.55 -1.35
C ARG A 484 -35.51 12.44 -2.57
N GLY A 485 -36.06 13.67 -2.59
CA GLY A 485 -35.86 14.60 -3.71
C GLY A 485 -34.38 14.97 -3.89
N THR A 486 -33.74 15.41 -2.81
CA THR A 486 -32.31 15.71 -2.78
C THR A 486 -31.44 14.52 -3.19
N ALA A 487 -31.84 13.30 -2.79
CA ALA A 487 -31.13 12.10 -3.20
C ALA A 487 -31.20 11.86 -4.71
N VAL A 488 -32.38 11.99 -5.33
CA VAL A 488 -32.54 11.86 -6.78
C VAL A 488 -31.72 12.91 -7.52
N GLU A 489 -31.77 14.17 -7.09
CA GLU A 489 -31.00 15.27 -7.69
C GLU A 489 -29.49 14.98 -7.72
N HIS A 490 -28.91 14.62 -6.57
CA HIS A 490 -27.47 14.34 -6.47
C HIS A 490 -27.09 13.07 -7.23
N MET A 491 -27.96 12.04 -7.25
CA MET A 491 -27.72 10.82 -8.03
C MET A 491 -27.78 11.07 -9.54
N MET A 492 -28.71 11.91 -10.02
CA MET A 492 -28.73 12.31 -11.43
C MET A 492 -27.48 13.10 -11.80
N ALA A 493 -27.04 14.02 -10.94
CA ALA A 493 -25.80 14.78 -11.14
C ALA A 493 -24.55 13.88 -11.14
N ALA A 494 -24.55 12.82 -10.33
CA ALA A 494 -23.52 11.79 -10.31
C ALA A 494 -23.53 10.95 -11.61
N VAL A 495 -24.69 10.46 -12.06
CA VAL A 495 -24.83 9.71 -13.32
C VAL A 495 -24.43 10.56 -14.54
N SER A 496 -24.70 11.86 -14.52
CA SER A 496 -24.25 12.77 -15.59
C SER A 496 -22.73 12.80 -15.75
N ARG A 497 -21.99 12.74 -14.64
CA ARG A 497 -20.51 12.71 -14.62
C ARG A 497 -19.93 11.31 -14.82
N LEU A 498 -20.63 10.28 -14.34
CA LEU A 498 -20.23 8.88 -14.39
C LEU A 498 -21.30 8.07 -15.13
N PRO A 499 -21.55 8.35 -16.42
CA PRO A 499 -22.66 7.73 -17.13
C PRO A 499 -22.51 6.23 -17.13
N ASN A 500 -21.33 5.67 -17.37
CA ASN A 500 -21.16 4.22 -17.51
C ASN A 500 -20.89 3.47 -16.20
N ASP A 501 -20.99 4.12 -15.04
CA ASP A 501 -20.78 3.46 -13.76
C ASP A 501 -22.06 2.75 -13.27
N PRO A 502 -22.02 1.41 -13.11
CA PRO A 502 -23.21 0.65 -12.79
C PRO A 502 -23.61 0.78 -11.31
N VAL A 503 -22.67 1.10 -10.40
CA VAL A 503 -22.96 1.36 -8.98
C VAL A 503 -23.70 2.68 -8.82
N VAL A 504 -23.23 3.74 -9.48
CA VAL A 504 -23.88 5.06 -9.42
C VAL A 504 -25.29 5.00 -10.02
N ARG A 505 -25.46 4.32 -11.17
CA ARG A 505 -26.80 4.09 -11.75
C ARG A 505 -27.71 3.25 -10.86
N THR A 506 -27.17 2.24 -10.18
CA THR A 506 -27.92 1.46 -9.18
C THR A 506 -28.41 2.36 -8.04
N GLY A 507 -27.54 3.27 -7.56
CA GLY A 507 -27.89 4.28 -6.57
C GLY A 507 -29.01 5.22 -7.03
N LEU A 508 -29.01 5.64 -8.31
CA LEU A 508 -30.12 6.41 -8.89
C LEU A 508 -31.42 5.59 -8.92
N GLY A 509 -31.39 4.33 -9.34
CA GLY A 509 -32.56 3.46 -9.32
C GLY A 509 -33.15 3.29 -7.91
N GLN A 510 -32.29 3.14 -6.90
CA GLN A 510 -32.71 3.10 -5.49
C GLN A 510 -33.32 4.44 -5.04
N ALA A 511 -32.76 5.57 -5.46
CA ALA A 511 -33.30 6.89 -5.13
C ALA A 511 -34.66 7.14 -5.76
N LEU A 512 -34.83 6.80 -7.04
CA LEU A 512 -36.09 6.89 -7.77
C LEU A 512 -37.17 6.01 -7.12
N ARG A 513 -36.83 4.77 -6.75
CA ARG A 513 -37.73 3.89 -5.99
C ARG A 513 -38.18 4.55 -4.70
N ALA A 514 -37.24 5.09 -3.91
CA ALA A 514 -37.55 5.73 -2.64
C ALA A 514 -38.46 6.97 -2.83
N ALA A 515 -38.31 7.69 -3.94
CA ALA A 515 -39.17 8.82 -4.34
C ALA A 515 -40.56 8.39 -4.85
N GLY A 516 -40.80 7.09 -5.07
CA GLY A 516 -42.06 6.56 -5.62
C GLY A 516 -42.08 6.43 -7.14
N GLU A 517 -40.99 6.79 -7.83
CA GLU A 517 -40.85 6.72 -9.29
C GLU A 517 -40.50 5.30 -9.77
N THR A 518 -41.39 4.36 -9.47
CA THR A 518 -41.15 2.92 -9.63
C THR A 518 -40.83 2.50 -11.07
N THR A 519 -41.53 3.07 -12.06
CA THR A 519 -41.29 2.78 -13.48
C THR A 519 -39.91 3.24 -13.94
N ALA A 520 -39.49 4.45 -13.55
CA ALA A 520 -38.17 4.98 -13.88
C ALA A 520 -37.06 4.18 -13.18
N ALA A 521 -37.28 3.79 -11.91
CA ALA A 521 -36.37 2.93 -11.17
C ALA A 521 -36.15 1.57 -11.89
N LEU A 522 -37.22 0.92 -12.34
CA LEU A 522 -37.13 -0.35 -13.07
C LEU A 522 -36.39 -0.23 -14.40
N ASP A 523 -36.63 0.83 -15.18
CA ASP A 523 -35.91 1.08 -16.44
C ASP A 523 -34.41 1.24 -16.20
N VAL A 524 -34.03 2.09 -15.24
CA VAL A 524 -32.61 2.31 -14.88
C VAL A 524 -31.95 1.01 -14.42
N LEU A 525 -32.58 0.26 -13.52
CA LEU A 525 -32.01 -0.98 -12.98
C LEU A 525 -31.92 -2.08 -14.04
N SER A 526 -32.88 -2.16 -14.97
CA SER A 526 -32.86 -3.14 -16.05
C SER A 526 -31.70 -2.88 -17.01
N ARG A 527 -31.46 -1.61 -17.40
CA ARG A 527 -30.31 -1.23 -18.23
C ARG A 527 -28.96 -1.51 -17.59
N VAL A 528 -28.86 -1.40 -16.26
CA VAL A 528 -27.65 -1.82 -15.53
C VAL A 528 -27.44 -3.32 -15.69
N LEU A 529 -28.49 -4.12 -15.45
CA LEU A 529 -28.42 -5.58 -15.47
C LEU A 529 -28.29 -6.18 -16.87
N GLU A 530 -28.57 -5.43 -17.93
CA GLU A 530 -28.28 -5.82 -19.32
C GLU A 530 -26.77 -5.88 -19.61
N ARG A 531 -25.96 -5.09 -18.89
CA ARG A 531 -24.53 -4.91 -19.19
C ARG A 531 -23.62 -5.50 -18.11
N ASP A 532 -24.01 -5.34 -16.85
CA ASP A 532 -23.18 -5.64 -15.70
C ASP A 532 -23.98 -6.50 -14.69
N GLU A 533 -23.36 -7.55 -14.16
CA GLU A 533 -23.95 -8.33 -13.08
C GLU A 533 -23.75 -7.62 -11.73
N VAL A 534 -24.67 -6.73 -11.36
CA VAL A 534 -24.63 -6.03 -10.07
C VAL A 534 -25.63 -6.64 -9.09
N PRO A 535 -25.18 -7.31 -8.00
CA PRO A 535 -26.06 -7.94 -7.03
C PRO A 535 -27.05 -6.97 -6.37
N GLU A 536 -26.60 -5.75 -6.03
CA GLU A 536 -27.48 -4.72 -5.46
C GLU A 536 -28.59 -4.30 -6.43
N ALA A 537 -28.27 -4.10 -7.72
CA ALA A 537 -29.27 -3.74 -8.73
C ALA A 537 -30.32 -4.85 -8.91
N ARG A 538 -29.87 -6.10 -8.96
CA ARG A 538 -30.75 -7.27 -9.07
C ARG A 538 -31.67 -7.38 -7.87
N ARG A 539 -31.14 -7.17 -6.66
CA ARG A 539 -31.90 -7.22 -5.41
C ARG A 539 -32.98 -6.13 -5.39
N THR A 540 -32.61 -4.87 -5.64
CA THR A 540 -33.55 -3.75 -5.67
C THR A 540 -34.63 -3.93 -6.74
N ARG A 541 -34.28 -4.38 -7.95
CA ARG A 541 -35.25 -4.64 -9.01
C ARG A 541 -36.25 -5.73 -8.62
N ASN A 542 -35.77 -6.82 -8.02
CA ASN A 542 -36.61 -7.93 -7.60
C ASN A 542 -37.54 -7.55 -6.43
N GLU A 543 -37.09 -6.68 -5.52
CA GLU A 543 -37.94 -6.10 -4.46
C GLU A 543 -39.09 -5.28 -5.06
N ILE A 544 -38.78 -4.39 -6.02
CA ILE A 544 -39.80 -3.60 -6.72
C ILE A 544 -40.82 -4.50 -7.44
N ALA A 545 -40.35 -5.53 -8.14
CA ALA A 545 -41.22 -6.45 -8.86
C ALA A 545 -42.19 -7.19 -7.92
N ARG A 546 -41.71 -7.65 -6.76
CA ARG A 546 -42.54 -8.30 -5.74
C ARG A 546 -43.59 -7.36 -5.14
N GLU A 547 -43.26 -6.08 -4.94
CA GLU A 547 -44.19 -5.07 -4.44
C GLU A 547 -45.33 -4.81 -5.44
N LEU A 548 -45.02 -4.76 -6.74
CA LEU A 548 -46.00 -4.60 -7.81
C LEU A 548 -46.92 -5.82 -7.95
N ASP A 549 -46.37 -7.03 -7.83
CA ASP A 549 -47.16 -8.27 -7.89
C ASP A 549 -48.03 -8.46 -6.64
N GLY A 550 -47.51 -8.10 -5.45
CA GLY A 550 -48.27 -8.12 -4.19
C GLY A 550 -49.39 -7.08 -4.15
N GLY A 551 -49.18 -5.89 -4.72
CA GLY A 551 -50.21 -4.85 -4.86
C GLY A 551 -51.35 -5.23 -5.82
N ARG A 552 -51.06 -6.05 -6.83
CA ARG A 552 -52.09 -6.61 -7.73
C ARG A 552 -52.97 -7.67 -7.04
N LEU A 553 -52.43 -8.40 -6.06
CA LEU A 553 -53.17 -9.43 -5.32
C LEU A 553 -54.05 -8.84 -4.21
N THR A 554 -53.66 -7.71 -3.58
CA THR A 554 -54.47 -7.03 -2.57
C THR A 554 -55.53 -6.10 -3.16
N GLY A 555 -55.27 -5.51 -4.33
CA GLY A 555 -56.26 -4.73 -5.08
C GLY A 555 -57.41 -5.56 -5.67
N GLY A 556 -57.26 -6.88 -5.78
CA GLY A 556 -58.30 -7.79 -6.29
C GLY A 556 -59.32 -8.26 -5.25
N ILE A 557 -59.17 -7.87 -3.97
CA ILE A 557 -60.08 -8.29 -2.87
C ILE A 557 -60.97 -7.12 -2.40
N ALA A 558 -60.78 -5.91 -2.93
CA ALA A 558 -61.57 -4.73 -2.56
C ALA A 558 -62.79 -4.44 -3.48
N ASP A 559 -63.00 -5.26 -4.52
CA ASP A 559 -64.16 -5.19 -5.42
C ASP A 559 -64.86 -6.57 -5.48
N GLN A 560 -65.45 -6.99 -4.36
CA GLN A 560 -66.56 -7.98 -4.33
C GLN A 560 -67.54 -7.66 -3.20
#